data_AF-A0A498MN56-F1
#
_entry.id   AF-A0A498MN56-F1
#
_cell.length_a   1.000
_cell.length_b   1.000
_cell.length_c   1.000
_cell.angle_alpha   90.00
_cell.angle_beta   90.00
_cell.angle_gamma   90.00
#
_symmetry.space_group_name_H-M   'P 1'
#
loop_
_entity.id
_entity.type
_entity.pdbx_description
1 polymer ?
#
loop_
_entity_poly.entity_id
_entity_poly.type
_entity_poly.pdbx_seq_one_letter_code
_entity_poly.pdbx_strand_id
1 'polypeptide(L)'
;MVGKYQISDLSGALSTNVLLNAGLQPRLQLYSYYFGTPVTWYGPEFDGANRVIPIRIKGSDASLQLWAKDGKACARLYIKKTFKNWKDVFYNSWVGFYKSSQHENNKYDKYKYAIEFELIDSTTREDYDIYQHDFSLTIAPGVQIRFLLDKIYDKVLAQTTPWESGEMTSTCDKGNHQPDPSSTWSFPEFFYEPGYYDANSVIPTKILGYDAGLQLFTQDGKACARLYIKKTFKDWKDTFYYSWVGFYTSSQNTNKGYKIYEYVMKFEKMEGGTKNFDIYQYKSKLTIASGVQIRFLKDSGYDEKLAETKPWS
;
A
#
# COMPACT_ATOMS: atom_id res chain seq x y z
N MET A 1 7.14 -21.57 34.91
CA MET A 1 8.57 -21.23 34.81
C MET A 1 8.72 -20.09 33.84
N VAL A 2 9.11 -18.92 34.33
CA VAL A 2 9.40 -17.76 33.48
C VAL A 2 10.87 -17.90 33.02
N GLY A 3 11.07 -18.23 31.75
CA GLY A 3 12.41 -18.32 31.17
C GLY A 3 13.07 -16.95 31.18
N LYS A 4 14.27 -16.85 31.76
CA LYS A 4 15.15 -15.69 31.60
C LYS A 4 15.62 -15.67 30.14
N TYR A 5 14.98 -14.85 29.31
CA TYR A 5 15.49 -14.55 27.98
C TYR A 5 16.59 -13.51 28.10
N GLN A 6 17.85 -13.91 27.89
CA GLN A 6 18.89 -12.93 27.58
C GLN A 6 18.70 -12.49 26.14
N ILE A 7 18.45 -11.21 25.92
CA ILE A 7 18.37 -10.63 24.58
C ILE A 7 19.82 -10.48 24.09
N SER A 8 20.33 -11.47 23.35
CA SER A 8 21.65 -11.43 22.71
C SER A 8 21.62 -10.85 21.30
N ASP A 9 20.46 -10.84 20.66
CA ASP A 9 20.28 -10.44 19.26
C ASP A 9 19.38 -9.21 19.12
N LEU A 10 19.68 -8.37 18.12
CA LEU A 10 18.92 -7.14 17.82
C LEU A 10 17.54 -7.40 17.22
N SER A 11 17.25 -8.65 16.83
CA SER A 11 15.97 -9.09 16.25
C SER A 11 15.77 -10.59 16.51
N GLY A 12 14.52 -11.04 16.56
CA GLY A 12 14.18 -12.46 16.68
C GLY A 12 12.76 -12.75 16.20
N ALA A 13 12.48 -14.01 15.90
CA ALA A 13 11.16 -14.48 15.48
C ALA A 13 10.65 -15.52 16.49
N LEU A 14 9.38 -15.41 16.86
CA LEU A 14 8.69 -16.37 17.72
C LEU A 14 7.43 -16.86 17.00
N SER A 15 7.38 -18.16 16.72
CA SER A 15 6.17 -18.79 16.18
C SER A 15 5.07 -18.80 17.23
N THR A 16 3.84 -18.51 16.81
CA THR A 16 2.66 -18.51 17.68
C THR A 16 1.53 -19.32 17.04
N ASN A 17 0.68 -19.91 17.88
CA ASN A 17 -0.54 -20.59 17.45
C ASN A 17 -1.75 -19.63 17.33
N VAL A 18 -1.54 -18.33 17.60
CA VAL A 18 -2.59 -17.31 17.44
C VAL A 18 -2.85 -17.09 15.96
N LEU A 19 -4.12 -17.20 15.55
CA LEU A 19 -4.53 -17.01 14.16
C LEU A 19 -4.40 -15.54 13.73
N LEU A 20 -4.03 -15.33 12.46
CA LEU A 20 -3.99 -14.01 11.84
C LEU A 20 -5.41 -13.46 11.71
N ASN A 21 -5.71 -12.45 12.51
CA ASN A 21 -6.99 -11.78 12.61
C ASN A 21 -6.79 -10.28 12.69
N ALA A 22 -7.63 -9.51 11.98
CA ALA A 22 -7.63 -8.06 12.11
C ALA A 22 -7.75 -7.66 13.60
N GLY A 23 -6.93 -6.71 14.04
CA GLY A 23 -6.80 -6.36 15.46
C GLY A 23 -5.65 -7.06 16.19
N LEU A 24 -4.98 -8.03 15.56
CA LEU A 24 -3.85 -8.72 16.19
C LEU A 24 -2.66 -7.76 16.32
N GLN A 25 -2.21 -7.53 17.54
CA GLN A 25 -1.08 -6.64 17.83
C GLN A 25 -0.06 -7.37 18.72
N PRO A 26 1.17 -7.63 18.24
CA PRO A 26 2.20 -8.19 19.10
C PRO A 26 2.63 -7.15 20.15
N ARG A 27 2.87 -7.61 21.38
CA ARG A 27 3.31 -6.77 22.49
C ARG A 27 4.54 -7.39 23.13
N LEU A 28 5.57 -6.58 23.37
CA LEU A 28 6.76 -6.99 24.10
C LEU A 28 6.69 -6.38 25.51
N GLN A 29 6.70 -7.24 26.52
CA GLN A 29 6.68 -6.81 27.92
C GLN A 29 8.08 -6.94 28.52
N LEU A 30 8.64 -5.81 28.96
CA LEU A 30 9.94 -5.77 29.61
C LEU A 30 9.77 -5.73 31.13
N TYR A 31 10.28 -6.76 31.81
CA TYR A 31 10.32 -6.81 33.27
C TYR A 31 11.70 -6.38 33.77
N SER A 32 11.77 -5.25 34.46
CA SER A 32 12.99 -4.88 35.20
C SER A 32 12.97 -5.52 36.59
N TYR A 33 14.09 -6.13 36.99
CA TYR A 33 14.18 -6.98 38.19
C TYR A 33 14.17 -6.18 39.52
N TYR A 34 14.12 -4.84 39.48
CA TYR A 34 14.38 -3.99 40.65
C TYR A 34 13.36 -2.84 40.82
N PHE A 35 12.06 -3.14 40.93
CA PHE A 35 11.00 -2.18 41.33
C PHE A 35 10.39 -1.25 40.25
N GLY A 36 10.18 -1.72 39.01
CA GLY A 36 9.47 -0.95 37.97
C GLY A 36 8.14 -1.57 37.53
N THR A 37 7.14 -0.75 37.23
CA THR A 37 5.97 -1.15 36.42
C THR A 37 6.46 -1.75 35.09
N PRO A 38 5.85 -2.84 34.59
CA PRO A 38 6.28 -3.44 33.34
C PRO A 38 6.08 -2.46 32.18
N VAL A 39 7.12 -2.26 31.38
CA VAL A 39 7.04 -1.43 30.17
C VAL A 39 6.52 -2.31 29.04
N THR A 40 5.38 -1.94 28.46
CA THR A 40 4.79 -2.63 27.31
C THR A 40 5.13 -1.87 26.04
N TRP A 41 5.81 -2.54 25.11
CA TRP A 41 6.07 -2.04 23.78
C TRP A 41 5.04 -2.64 22.83
N TYR A 42 4.49 -1.80 21.96
CA TYR A 42 3.41 -2.17 21.06
C TYR A 42 3.96 -2.28 19.64
N GLY A 43 3.78 -3.45 19.04
CA GLY A 43 3.94 -3.60 17.61
C GLY A 43 2.74 -3.01 16.86
N PRO A 44 2.80 -3.00 15.53
CA PRO A 44 1.67 -2.55 14.74
C PRO A 44 0.49 -3.53 14.84
N GLU A 45 -0.72 -2.98 14.80
CA GLU A 45 -1.93 -3.77 14.66
C GLU A 45 -2.03 -4.35 13.24
N PHE A 46 -2.36 -5.62 13.14
CA PHE A 46 -2.62 -6.30 11.88
C PHE A 46 -4.01 -5.89 11.39
N ASP A 47 -4.08 -5.34 10.18
CA ASP A 47 -5.30 -4.77 9.61
C ASP A 47 -6.10 -5.79 8.79
N GLY A 48 -5.74 -7.08 8.81
CA GLY A 48 -6.41 -8.13 8.02
C GLY A 48 -6.01 -8.18 6.56
N ALA A 49 -5.75 -7.05 5.90
CA ALA A 49 -5.29 -6.99 4.51
C ALA A 49 -3.75 -7.05 4.38
N ASN A 50 -3.04 -7.15 5.50
CA ASN A 50 -1.58 -7.01 5.57
C ASN A 50 -1.10 -5.71 4.91
N ARG A 51 -1.87 -4.62 5.10
CA ARG A 51 -1.62 -3.29 4.50
C ARG A 51 -1.63 -3.27 2.97
N VAL A 52 -2.16 -4.32 2.33
CA VAL A 52 -2.30 -4.40 0.87
C VAL A 52 -3.62 -3.75 0.47
N ILE A 53 -3.56 -2.75 -0.39
CA ILE A 53 -4.76 -2.10 -0.91
C ILE A 53 -5.49 -2.97 -1.95
N PRO A 54 -6.80 -2.75 -2.18
CA PRO A 54 -7.53 -3.42 -3.26
C PRO A 54 -6.95 -3.07 -4.64
N ILE A 55 -6.84 -4.05 -5.53
CA ILE A 55 -6.35 -3.90 -6.90
C ILE A 55 -7.52 -3.80 -7.87
N ARG A 56 -7.48 -2.80 -8.77
CA ARG A 56 -8.54 -2.59 -9.76
C ARG A 56 -8.69 -3.77 -10.73
N ILE A 57 -9.94 -4.11 -11.04
CA ILE A 57 -10.30 -5.05 -12.09
C ILE A 57 -10.32 -4.30 -13.42
N LYS A 58 -9.42 -4.67 -14.35
CA LYS A 58 -9.26 -4.02 -15.65
C LYS A 58 -10.59 -3.94 -16.41
N GLY A 59 -10.87 -2.78 -16.99
CA GLY A 59 -12.07 -2.54 -17.78
C GLY A 59 -13.35 -2.31 -16.95
N SER A 60 -13.22 -2.08 -15.64
CA SER A 60 -14.37 -1.92 -14.75
C SER A 60 -14.13 -0.92 -13.62
N ASP A 61 -15.22 -0.51 -12.97
CA ASP A 61 -15.22 0.30 -11.75
C ASP A 61 -15.36 -0.60 -10.51
N ALA A 62 -14.52 -1.64 -10.46
CA ALA A 62 -14.44 -2.59 -9.36
C ALA A 62 -12.99 -2.88 -8.96
N SER A 63 -12.76 -3.30 -7.72
CA SER A 63 -11.44 -3.71 -7.21
C SER A 63 -11.51 -4.99 -6.38
N LEU A 64 -10.42 -5.74 -6.33
CA LEU A 64 -10.25 -7.02 -5.65
C LEU A 64 -9.18 -6.90 -4.54
N GLN A 65 -9.46 -7.40 -3.34
CA GLN A 65 -8.50 -7.43 -2.24
C GLN A 65 -8.43 -8.83 -1.61
N LEU A 66 -7.20 -9.26 -1.28
CA LEU A 66 -6.95 -10.42 -0.42
C LEU A 66 -6.97 -9.98 1.03
N TRP A 67 -7.72 -10.70 1.85
CA TRP A 67 -7.93 -10.40 3.27
C TRP A 67 -7.73 -11.66 4.11
N ALA A 68 -7.17 -11.54 5.30
CA ALA A 68 -7.04 -12.62 6.26
C ALA A 68 -8.08 -12.49 7.37
N LYS A 69 -8.87 -13.56 7.55
CA LYS A 69 -9.83 -13.71 8.65
C LYS A 69 -9.72 -15.12 9.21
N ASP A 70 -9.55 -15.23 10.51
CA ASP A 70 -9.37 -16.46 11.26
C ASP A 70 -8.26 -17.36 10.69
N GLY A 71 -7.15 -16.73 10.28
CA GLY A 71 -6.01 -17.43 9.64
C GLY A 71 -6.33 -18.00 8.25
N LYS A 72 -7.42 -17.56 7.61
CA LYS A 72 -7.83 -18.00 6.28
C LYS A 72 -7.81 -16.85 5.29
N ALA A 73 -7.55 -17.19 4.03
CA ALA A 73 -7.65 -16.31 2.90
C ALA A 73 -9.11 -16.06 2.52
N CYS A 74 -9.50 -14.79 2.51
CA CYS A 74 -10.78 -14.30 2.05
C CYS A 74 -10.57 -13.32 0.89
N ALA A 75 -11.61 -13.07 0.11
CA ALA A 75 -11.59 -12.05 -0.93
C ALA A 75 -12.66 -11.01 -0.66
N ARG A 76 -12.34 -9.75 -0.94
CA ARG A 76 -13.28 -8.64 -1.01
C ARG A 76 -13.33 -8.06 -2.42
N LEU A 77 -14.54 -7.80 -2.89
CA LEU A 77 -14.84 -7.03 -4.08
C LEU A 77 -15.40 -5.68 -3.65
N TYR A 78 -14.76 -4.62 -4.12
CA TYR A 78 -15.22 -3.25 -3.94
C TYR A 78 -15.86 -2.82 -5.25
N ILE A 79 -17.17 -2.62 -5.25
CA ILE A 79 -17.94 -2.25 -6.45
C ILE A 79 -18.39 -0.81 -6.32
N LYS A 80 -18.04 0.04 -7.27
CA LYS A 80 -18.50 1.43 -7.24
C LYS A 80 -20.02 1.47 -7.37
N LYS A 81 -20.71 2.25 -6.55
CA LYS A 81 -22.18 2.39 -6.56
C LYS A 81 -22.72 2.89 -7.92
N THR A 82 -21.89 3.58 -8.71
CA THR A 82 -22.24 4.00 -10.08
C THR A 82 -22.21 2.84 -11.09
N PHE A 83 -21.52 1.74 -10.79
CA PHE A 83 -21.41 0.56 -11.66
C PHE A 83 -22.59 -0.40 -11.44
N LYS A 84 -23.80 0.06 -11.75
CA LYS A 84 -25.05 -0.61 -11.37
C LYS A 84 -25.26 -1.98 -12.02
N ASN A 85 -24.75 -2.19 -13.24
CA ASN A 85 -24.89 -3.43 -14.01
C ASN A 85 -23.72 -4.41 -13.81
N TRP A 86 -22.93 -4.26 -12.73
CA TRP A 86 -21.73 -5.07 -12.51
C TRP A 86 -21.99 -6.58 -12.47
N LYS A 87 -23.15 -7.02 -11.97
CA LYS A 87 -23.51 -8.44 -11.91
C LYS A 87 -23.68 -9.05 -13.30
N ASP A 88 -24.18 -8.28 -14.26
CA ASP A 88 -24.32 -8.72 -15.64
C ASP A 88 -22.94 -8.78 -16.31
N VAL A 89 -22.11 -7.76 -16.09
CA VAL A 89 -20.74 -7.69 -16.63
C VAL A 89 -19.85 -8.81 -16.08
N PHE A 90 -20.00 -9.14 -14.79
CA PHE A 90 -19.21 -10.17 -14.11
C PHE A 90 -19.92 -11.50 -13.95
N TYR A 91 -21.01 -11.73 -14.70
CA TYR A 91 -21.85 -12.93 -14.55
C TYR A 91 -21.04 -14.23 -14.64
N ASN A 92 -20.11 -14.32 -15.59
CA ASN A 92 -19.22 -15.47 -15.78
C ASN A 92 -17.85 -15.31 -15.10
N SER A 93 -17.58 -14.15 -14.52
CA SER A 93 -16.30 -13.85 -13.91
C SER A 93 -16.19 -14.46 -12.52
N TRP A 94 -14.97 -14.78 -12.13
CA TRP A 94 -14.73 -15.53 -10.90
C TRP A 94 -13.39 -15.18 -10.28
N VAL A 95 -13.31 -15.41 -8.97
CA VAL A 95 -12.09 -15.21 -8.17
C VAL A 95 -11.50 -16.58 -7.86
N GLY A 96 -10.28 -16.81 -8.33
CA GLY A 96 -9.49 -18.00 -8.04
C GLY A 96 -8.51 -17.75 -6.90
N PHE A 97 -8.36 -18.74 -6.02
CA PHE A 97 -7.43 -18.73 -4.90
C PHE A 97 -6.28 -19.70 -5.18
N TYR A 98 -5.05 -19.22 -5.03
CA TYR A 98 -3.84 -19.94 -5.38
C TYR A 98 -2.94 -20.02 -4.17
N LYS A 99 -2.36 -21.20 -3.94
CA LYS A 99 -1.35 -21.42 -2.88
C LYS A 99 0.01 -20.79 -3.22
N SER A 100 0.27 -20.54 -4.50
CA SER A 100 1.49 -19.92 -4.99
C SER A 100 1.18 -19.03 -6.17
N SER A 101 1.88 -17.91 -6.26
CA SER A 101 1.83 -17.00 -7.41
C SER A 101 2.40 -17.58 -8.70
N GLN A 102 3.17 -18.67 -8.60
CA GLN A 102 3.74 -19.39 -9.75
C GLN A 102 2.73 -20.34 -10.41
N HIS A 103 1.58 -20.60 -9.77
CA HIS A 103 0.57 -21.48 -10.35
C HIS A 103 -0.03 -20.89 -11.62
N GLU A 104 -0.27 -21.75 -12.61
CA GLU A 104 -1.08 -21.43 -13.79
C GLU A 104 -2.53 -21.12 -13.40
N ASN A 105 -3.25 -20.41 -14.26
CA ASN A 105 -4.62 -19.95 -13.99
C ASN A 105 -5.65 -21.08 -13.79
N ASN A 106 -5.38 -22.27 -14.30
CA ASN A 106 -6.22 -23.46 -14.11
C ASN A 106 -5.84 -24.28 -12.85
N LYS A 107 -4.78 -23.89 -12.12
CA LYS A 107 -4.30 -24.55 -10.89
C LYS A 107 -4.72 -23.82 -9.61
N TYR A 108 -5.91 -23.24 -9.64
CA TYR A 108 -6.52 -22.69 -8.43
C TYR A 108 -6.84 -23.82 -7.45
N ASP A 109 -6.72 -23.55 -6.15
CA ASP A 109 -7.11 -24.46 -5.09
C ASP A 109 -8.62 -24.41 -4.88
N LYS A 110 -9.16 -23.19 -4.84
CA LYS A 110 -10.60 -22.91 -4.72
C LYS A 110 -10.98 -21.73 -5.60
N TYR A 111 -12.26 -21.66 -5.94
CA TYR A 111 -12.81 -20.55 -6.71
C TYR A 111 -14.26 -20.26 -6.34
N LYS A 112 -14.71 -19.05 -6.66
CA LYS A 112 -16.11 -18.62 -6.51
C LYS A 112 -16.42 -17.61 -7.60
N TYR A 113 -17.63 -17.67 -8.15
CA TYR A 113 -18.12 -16.66 -9.08
C TYR A 113 -18.26 -15.31 -8.37
N ALA A 114 -17.93 -14.23 -9.07
CA ALA A 114 -17.94 -12.88 -8.51
C ALA A 114 -19.34 -12.47 -8.02
N ILE A 115 -20.39 -12.90 -8.74
CA ILE A 115 -21.79 -12.62 -8.39
C ILE A 115 -22.29 -13.32 -7.12
N GLU A 116 -21.55 -14.33 -6.64
CA GLU A 116 -21.89 -15.10 -5.44
C GLU A 116 -21.21 -14.56 -4.17
N PHE A 117 -20.48 -13.44 -4.26
CA PHE A 117 -19.96 -12.75 -3.08
C PHE A 117 -21.10 -12.06 -2.33
N GLU A 118 -21.04 -12.10 -1.01
CA GLU A 118 -22.09 -11.59 -0.13
C GLU A 118 -21.84 -10.11 0.19
N LEU A 119 -22.89 -9.29 0.10
CA LEU A 119 -22.80 -7.88 0.47
C LEU A 119 -22.62 -7.77 1.98
N ILE A 120 -21.50 -7.23 2.43
CA ILE A 120 -21.19 -7.06 3.85
C ILE A 120 -21.33 -5.61 4.30
N ASP A 121 -21.19 -4.67 3.37
CA ASP A 121 -21.33 -3.24 3.66
C ASP A 121 -21.86 -2.52 2.41
N SER A 122 -22.98 -1.82 2.58
CA SER A 122 -23.55 -0.87 1.61
C SER A 122 -23.83 0.49 2.25
N THR A 123 -23.58 0.62 3.56
CA THR A 123 -24.04 1.74 4.39
C THR A 123 -22.97 2.78 4.63
N THR A 124 -21.70 2.49 4.32
CA THR A 124 -20.65 3.50 4.33
C THR A 124 -21.00 4.67 3.41
N ARG A 125 -20.71 5.89 3.88
CA ARG A 125 -20.74 7.15 3.11
C ARG A 125 -19.78 7.16 1.90
N GLU A 126 -19.16 6.03 1.60
CA GLU A 126 -18.22 5.82 0.52
C GLU A 126 -18.96 5.43 -0.77
N ASP A 127 -18.34 5.75 -1.90
CA ASP A 127 -18.89 5.55 -3.24
C ASP A 127 -18.97 4.07 -3.67
N TYR A 128 -18.85 3.11 -2.74
CA TYR A 128 -18.65 1.69 -3.00
C TYR A 128 -19.54 0.80 -2.12
N ASP A 129 -19.92 -0.35 -2.69
CA ASP A 129 -20.48 -1.49 -1.99
C ASP A 129 -19.37 -2.55 -1.83
N ILE A 130 -19.26 -3.13 -0.64
CA ILE A 130 -18.25 -4.14 -0.31
C ILE A 130 -18.91 -5.51 -0.27
N TYR A 131 -18.47 -6.39 -1.16
CA TYR A 131 -18.86 -7.78 -1.19
C TYR A 131 -17.70 -8.66 -0.71
N GLN A 132 -17.98 -9.69 0.07
CA GLN A 132 -16.96 -10.57 0.65
C GLN A 132 -17.31 -12.04 0.40
N HIS A 133 -16.28 -12.85 0.27
CA HIS A 133 -16.40 -14.29 0.38
C HIS A 133 -15.26 -14.86 1.23
N ASP A 134 -15.65 -15.63 2.24
CA ASP A 134 -14.71 -16.27 3.18
C ASP A 134 -14.38 -17.67 2.67
N PHE A 135 -13.15 -17.89 2.22
CA PHE A 135 -12.70 -19.24 1.87
C PHE A 135 -12.07 -19.94 3.06
N SER A 136 -12.11 -21.27 3.03
CA SER A 136 -11.44 -22.14 3.99
C SER A 136 -10.00 -22.48 3.62
N LEU A 137 -9.35 -21.67 2.77
CA LEU A 137 -7.92 -21.83 2.46
C LEU A 137 -7.11 -21.13 3.54
N THR A 138 -6.17 -21.82 4.18
CA THR A 138 -5.25 -21.22 5.15
C THR A 138 -4.41 -20.13 4.49
N ILE A 139 -4.35 -18.94 5.09
CA ILE A 139 -3.47 -17.87 4.59
C ILE A 139 -2.01 -18.23 4.92
N ALA A 140 -1.13 -18.13 3.93
CA ALA A 140 0.27 -18.48 4.05
C ALA A 140 1.10 -17.68 3.03
N PRO A 141 2.42 -17.55 3.22
CA PRO A 141 3.29 -16.92 2.25
C PRO A 141 3.12 -17.51 0.85
N GLY A 142 3.00 -16.64 -0.16
CA GLY A 142 2.77 -17.03 -1.55
C GLY A 142 1.29 -17.14 -1.96
N VAL A 143 0.34 -17.15 -1.00
CA VAL A 143 -1.09 -17.19 -1.32
C VAL A 143 -1.50 -15.95 -2.12
N GLN A 144 -2.26 -16.14 -3.19
CA GLN A 144 -2.66 -15.07 -4.09
C GLN A 144 -4.10 -15.31 -4.56
N ILE A 145 -4.81 -14.23 -4.89
CA ILE A 145 -6.09 -14.33 -5.59
C ILE A 145 -6.03 -13.62 -6.94
N ARG A 146 -6.80 -14.14 -7.89
CA ARG A 146 -6.90 -13.59 -9.25
C ARG A 146 -8.37 -13.45 -9.64
N PHE A 147 -8.70 -12.35 -10.31
CA PHE A 147 -10.00 -12.16 -10.96
C PHE A 147 -9.86 -12.55 -12.42
N LEU A 148 -10.64 -13.54 -12.85
CA LEU A 148 -10.66 -14.01 -14.23
C LEU A 148 -11.99 -13.66 -14.88
N LEU A 149 -11.93 -13.27 -16.15
CA LEU A 149 -13.11 -12.88 -16.92
C LEU A 149 -14.11 -14.04 -17.05
N ASP A 150 -13.59 -15.24 -17.34
CA ASP A 150 -14.35 -16.46 -17.58
C ASP A 150 -13.48 -17.73 -17.33
N LYS A 151 -14.06 -18.91 -17.58
CA LYS A 151 -13.39 -20.21 -17.39
C LYS A 151 -12.46 -20.65 -18.53
N ILE A 152 -12.12 -19.76 -19.47
CA ILE A 152 -11.12 -20.04 -20.52
C ILE A 152 -9.69 -19.81 -19.97
N TYR A 153 -9.57 -19.19 -18.79
CA TYR A 153 -8.32 -19.00 -18.03
C TYR A 153 -7.27 -18.09 -18.70
N ASP A 154 -7.56 -17.54 -19.87
CA ASP A 154 -6.64 -16.71 -20.68
C ASP A 154 -6.59 -15.26 -20.20
N LYS A 155 -7.70 -14.74 -19.66
CA LYS A 155 -7.86 -13.33 -19.29
C LYS A 155 -7.96 -13.12 -17.78
N VAL A 156 -6.84 -12.72 -17.21
CA VAL A 156 -6.75 -12.22 -15.82
C VAL A 156 -6.94 -10.71 -15.82
N LEU A 157 -8.03 -10.25 -15.19
CA LEU A 157 -8.38 -8.83 -15.11
C LEU A 157 -7.81 -8.15 -13.86
N ALA A 158 -7.53 -8.91 -12.79
CA ALA A 158 -6.82 -8.45 -11.61
C ALA A 158 -6.07 -9.60 -10.94
N GLN A 159 -4.96 -9.30 -10.27
CA GLN A 159 -4.14 -10.28 -9.54
C GLN A 159 -3.49 -9.58 -8.36
N THR A 160 -3.69 -10.12 -7.14
CA THR A 160 -3.09 -9.55 -5.92
C THR A 160 -1.59 -9.77 -5.89
N THR A 161 -0.86 -8.99 -5.10
CA THR A 161 0.47 -9.43 -4.67
C THR A 161 0.33 -10.76 -3.90
N PRO A 162 1.33 -11.65 -3.96
CA PRO A 162 1.36 -12.83 -3.10
C PRO A 162 1.37 -12.37 -1.64
N TRP A 163 0.77 -13.14 -0.76
CA TRP A 163 0.80 -12.89 0.68
C TRP A 163 2.25 -13.01 1.14
N GLU A 164 2.79 -11.98 1.78
CA GLU A 164 4.14 -12.00 2.32
C GLU A 164 4.12 -12.37 3.81
N SER A 165 4.97 -13.29 4.24
CA SER A 165 5.40 -13.33 5.64
C SER A 165 6.20 -12.07 5.88
N GLY A 166 5.80 -11.24 6.84
CA GLY A 166 6.43 -9.95 7.08
C GLY A 166 7.93 -10.03 7.34
N GLU A 167 8.74 -9.95 6.28
CA GLU A 167 10.07 -9.38 6.32
C GLU A 167 9.93 -7.90 5.94
N MET A 168 9.24 -7.14 6.80
CA MET A 168 9.56 -5.72 6.88
C MET A 168 10.90 -5.64 7.59
N THR A 169 11.99 -5.49 6.83
CA THR A 169 13.24 -4.96 7.37
C THR A 169 12.99 -3.51 7.79
N SER A 170 12.35 -3.30 8.95
CA SER A 170 12.39 -2.02 9.62
C SER A 170 13.79 -1.90 10.22
N THR A 171 14.70 -1.27 9.51
CA THR A 171 15.90 -0.74 10.15
C THR A 171 15.46 0.31 11.16
N CYS A 172 15.44 -0.05 12.44
CA CYS A 172 15.29 0.90 13.52
C CYS A 172 16.56 1.77 13.53
N ASP A 173 16.44 3.02 13.08
CA ASP A 173 17.52 4.01 13.21
C ASP A 173 17.81 4.26 14.69
N LYS A 174 19.09 4.18 15.05
CA LYS A 174 19.63 4.39 16.41
C LYS A 174 19.67 5.88 16.80
N GLY A 175 18.62 6.63 16.53
CA GLY A 175 18.42 7.97 17.06
C GLY A 175 17.44 7.91 18.22
N ASN A 176 17.85 8.33 19.42
CA ASN A 176 16.98 8.51 20.60
C ASN A 176 15.93 9.60 20.36
N HIS A 177 14.98 9.36 19.46
CA HIS A 177 13.72 10.10 19.41
C HIS A 177 12.65 9.13 19.85
N GLN A 178 12.35 9.21 21.14
CA GLN A 178 11.12 8.66 21.71
C GLN A 178 9.97 9.08 20.80
N PRO A 179 9.15 8.15 20.28
CA PRO A 179 7.96 8.52 19.52
C PRO A 179 7.09 9.38 20.42
N ASP A 180 6.81 10.61 19.98
CA ASP A 180 5.93 11.52 20.69
C ASP A 180 4.56 10.82 20.91
N PRO A 181 4.15 10.60 22.17
CA PRO A 181 2.90 9.93 22.51
C PRO A 181 1.65 10.76 22.17
N SER A 182 1.80 11.98 21.63
CA SER A 182 0.71 12.77 21.04
C SER A 182 0.46 12.49 19.55
N SER A 183 1.29 11.65 18.92
CA SER A 183 1.05 11.18 17.56
C SER A 183 -0.15 10.23 17.54
N THR A 184 -1.30 10.77 17.18
CA THR A 184 -2.46 9.99 16.79
C THR A 184 -2.01 9.11 15.62
N TRP A 185 -1.83 7.83 15.92
CA TRP A 185 -1.51 6.75 14.98
C TRP A 185 -2.69 6.47 14.03
N SER A 186 -3.16 7.49 13.31
CA SER A 186 -4.02 7.32 12.14
C SER A 186 -3.14 6.97 10.95
N PHE A 187 -2.77 5.69 10.87
CA PHE A 187 -2.35 5.08 9.61
C PHE A 187 -3.45 5.31 8.56
N PRO A 188 -3.07 5.54 7.29
CA PRO A 188 -3.76 6.56 6.54
C PRO A 188 -5.16 6.15 6.10
N GLU A 189 -6.18 6.84 6.61
CA GLU A 189 -7.38 7.21 5.86
C GLU A 189 -7.03 7.95 4.52
N PHE A 190 -5.76 8.31 4.29
CA PHE A 190 -5.30 9.12 3.16
C PHE A 190 -5.51 8.53 1.76
N PHE A 191 -5.63 7.21 1.60
CA PHE A 191 -5.65 6.56 0.27
C PHE A 191 -6.86 5.66 0.02
N TYR A 192 -7.84 5.64 0.93
CA TYR A 192 -9.06 4.83 0.77
C TYR A 192 -10.15 5.51 -0.07
N GLU A 193 -9.98 6.77 -0.47
CA GLU A 193 -10.90 7.41 -1.42
C GLU A 193 -10.59 7.03 -2.89
N PRO A 194 -11.54 6.44 -3.62
CA PRO A 194 -11.24 5.91 -4.97
C PRO A 194 -11.28 7.01 -6.04
N GLY A 195 -10.08 7.52 -6.33
CA GLY A 195 -9.79 8.41 -7.45
C GLY A 195 -8.28 8.55 -7.70
N TYR A 196 -7.48 7.67 -7.11
CA TYR A 196 -6.05 7.84 -6.92
C TYR A 196 -5.17 7.24 -8.03
N TYR A 197 -5.79 6.63 -9.04
CA TYR A 197 -5.05 5.99 -10.13
C TYR A 197 -4.98 6.95 -11.32
N ASP A 198 -3.75 7.33 -11.68
CA ASP A 198 -3.50 7.74 -13.04
C ASP A 198 -3.53 6.52 -13.99
N ALA A 199 -3.42 6.76 -15.29
CA ALA A 199 -3.48 5.73 -16.33
C ALA A 199 -2.52 4.53 -16.13
N ASN A 200 -1.56 4.63 -15.20
CA ASN A 200 -0.55 3.62 -14.90
C ASN A 200 -0.80 2.81 -13.61
N SER A 201 -1.87 3.10 -12.84
CA SER A 201 -2.26 2.34 -11.63
C SER A 201 -1.21 2.28 -10.50
N VAL A 202 -0.34 3.28 -10.36
CA VAL A 202 0.72 3.32 -9.32
C VAL A 202 0.26 4.12 -8.11
N ILE A 203 0.32 3.55 -6.90
CA ILE A 203 -0.02 4.26 -5.66
C ILE A 203 1.07 5.30 -5.36
N PRO A 204 0.72 6.56 -5.02
CA PRO A 204 1.69 7.52 -4.56
C PRO A 204 2.37 7.08 -3.25
N THR A 205 3.69 7.19 -3.19
CA THR A 205 4.48 7.00 -1.98
C THR A 205 4.22 8.13 -1.00
N LYS A 206 3.84 7.83 0.24
CA LYS A 206 3.65 8.84 1.30
C LYS A 206 4.94 9.63 1.56
N ILE A 207 4.80 10.94 1.73
CA ILE A 207 5.88 11.81 2.21
C ILE A 207 5.84 11.79 3.75
N LEU A 208 6.93 11.30 4.36
CA LEU A 208 7.00 11.10 5.80
C LEU A 208 6.80 12.40 6.57
N GLY A 209 5.90 12.38 7.56
CA GLY A 209 5.58 13.54 8.40
C GLY A 209 4.54 14.51 7.81
N TYR A 210 4.03 14.25 6.60
CA TYR A 210 3.15 15.20 5.91
C TYR A 210 1.92 14.55 5.28
N ASP A 211 0.90 15.38 5.09
CA ASP A 211 -0.37 15.07 4.44
C ASP A 211 -0.23 15.12 2.90
N ALA A 212 0.80 14.46 2.38
CA ALA A 212 1.21 14.51 0.99
C ALA A 212 1.76 13.17 0.45
N GLY A 213 1.73 13.00 -0.87
CA GLY A 213 2.23 11.80 -1.56
C GLY A 213 2.94 12.11 -2.88
N LEU A 214 3.92 11.29 -3.23
CA LEU A 214 4.77 11.40 -4.42
C LEU A 214 4.57 10.20 -5.34
N GLN A 215 4.38 10.43 -6.64
CA GLN A 215 4.19 9.37 -7.63
C GLN A 215 5.12 9.55 -8.84
N LEU A 216 5.76 8.47 -9.27
CA LEU A 216 6.43 8.36 -10.57
C LEU A 216 5.44 7.82 -11.59
N PHE A 217 5.36 8.47 -12.75
CA PHE A 217 4.57 8.00 -13.88
C PHE A 217 5.25 8.36 -15.21
N THR A 218 4.69 7.86 -16.32
CA THR A 218 5.18 8.15 -17.67
C THR A 218 4.18 8.96 -18.48
N GLN A 219 4.68 9.91 -19.25
CA GLN A 219 3.94 10.63 -20.29
C GLN A 219 4.88 10.87 -21.48
N ASP A 220 4.47 10.47 -22.68
CA ASP A 220 5.26 10.56 -23.91
C ASP A 220 6.66 9.90 -23.80
N GLY A 221 6.76 8.80 -23.06
CA GLY A 221 8.03 8.11 -22.81
C GLY A 221 8.99 8.85 -21.87
N LYS A 222 8.51 9.88 -21.16
CA LYS A 222 9.30 10.65 -20.19
C LYS A 222 8.91 10.33 -18.75
N ALA A 223 9.90 10.27 -17.88
CA ALA A 223 9.71 10.14 -16.45
C ALA A 223 9.10 11.44 -15.89
N CYS A 224 7.99 11.33 -15.20
CA CYS A 224 7.26 12.47 -14.67
C CYS A 224 6.97 12.25 -13.19
N ALA A 225 6.84 13.34 -12.45
CA ALA A 225 6.52 13.32 -11.03
C ALA A 225 5.16 13.98 -10.79
N ARG A 226 4.37 13.39 -9.91
CA ARG A 226 3.15 14.00 -9.36
C ARG A 226 3.23 14.10 -7.86
N LEU A 227 2.79 15.24 -7.37
CA LEU A 227 2.66 15.54 -5.96
C LEU A 227 1.17 15.68 -5.63
N TYR A 228 0.73 14.92 -4.65
CA TYR A 228 -0.62 14.94 -4.11
C TYR A 228 -0.58 15.67 -2.79
N ILE A 229 -1.28 16.80 -2.70
CA ILE A 229 -1.36 17.63 -1.49
C ILE A 229 -2.79 17.59 -0.97
N LYS A 230 -3.00 17.12 0.26
CA LYS A 230 -4.33 17.13 0.86
C LYS A 230 -4.78 18.57 1.04
N LYS A 231 -6.02 18.89 0.66
CA LYS A 231 -6.56 20.25 0.77
C LYS A 231 -6.62 20.78 2.19
N THR A 232 -6.53 19.92 3.21
CA THR A 232 -6.41 20.31 4.63
C THR A 232 -5.01 20.78 5.01
N PHE A 233 -3.97 20.42 4.24
CA PHE A 233 -2.61 20.86 4.43
C PHE A 233 -2.41 22.23 3.77
N LYS A 234 -2.81 23.30 4.46
CA LYS A 234 -2.93 24.65 3.87
C LYS A 234 -1.60 25.37 3.69
N ASP A 235 -0.65 25.13 4.57
CA ASP A 235 0.68 25.75 4.66
C ASP A 235 1.77 25.00 3.89
N TRP A 236 1.39 23.98 3.10
CA TRP A 236 2.33 23.09 2.41
C TRP A 236 3.36 23.81 1.53
N LYS A 237 3.03 24.97 0.97
CA LYS A 237 3.96 25.77 0.14
C LYS A 237 5.12 26.34 0.96
N ASP A 238 4.85 26.76 2.18
CA ASP A 238 5.87 27.26 3.10
C ASP A 238 6.68 26.08 3.63
N THR A 239 6.01 24.98 3.96
CA THR A 239 6.65 23.75 4.43
C THR A 239 7.60 23.14 3.40
N PHE A 240 7.20 23.13 2.11
CA PHE A 240 7.96 22.53 1.02
C PHE A 240 8.69 23.55 0.14
N TYR A 241 8.89 24.78 0.63
CA TYR A 241 9.47 25.86 -0.16
C TYR A 241 10.83 25.50 -0.78
N TYR A 242 11.69 24.83 -0.01
CA TYR A 242 13.01 24.36 -0.46
C TYR A 242 13.03 22.89 -0.88
N SER A 243 11.89 22.20 -0.84
CA SER A 243 11.82 20.79 -1.17
C SER A 243 11.87 20.55 -2.67
N TRP A 244 12.45 19.43 -3.06
CA TRP A 244 12.67 19.09 -4.46
C TRP A 244 12.53 17.60 -4.71
N VAL A 245 12.25 17.26 -5.97
CA VAL A 245 12.13 15.89 -6.44
C VAL A 245 13.29 15.59 -7.38
N GLY A 246 14.12 14.62 -6.99
CA GLY A 246 15.21 14.10 -7.82
C GLY A 246 14.75 12.89 -8.64
N PHE A 247 15.21 12.79 -9.88
CA PHE A 247 15.00 11.65 -10.77
C PHE A 247 16.30 10.89 -10.96
N TYR A 248 16.25 9.57 -10.76
CA TYR A 248 17.41 8.69 -10.73
C TYR A 248 17.24 7.58 -11.76
N THR A 249 18.32 7.12 -12.37
CA THR A 249 18.31 6.02 -13.34
C THR A 249 18.55 4.65 -12.71
N SER A 250 18.88 4.60 -11.42
CA SER A 250 19.04 3.37 -10.65
C SER A 250 18.78 3.64 -9.17
N SER A 251 18.26 2.62 -8.48
CA SER A 251 18.03 2.62 -7.04
C SER A 251 19.32 2.69 -6.21
N GLN A 252 20.44 2.28 -6.79
CA GLN A 252 21.75 2.29 -6.15
C GLN A 252 22.38 3.69 -6.10
N ASN A 253 21.80 4.68 -6.80
CA ASN A 253 22.31 6.04 -6.75
C ASN A 253 22.14 6.63 -5.35
N THR A 254 23.16 7.34 -4.87
CA THR A 254 23.06 8.18 -3.67
C THR A 254 22.08 9.34 -3.91
N ASN A 255 21.64 10.02 -2.86
CA ASN A 255 20.74 11.18 -2.98
C ASN A 255 21.32 12.35 -3.80
N LYS A 256 22.64 12.41 -3.95
CA LYS A 256 23.32 13.38 -4.84
C LYS A 256 23.36 12.92 -6.30
N GLY A 257 23.13 11.64 -6.55
CA GLY A 257 23.29 11.00 -7.86
C GLY A 257 22.09 11.15 -8.79
N TYR A 258 21.24 12.16 -8.61
CA TYR A 258 20.11 12.39 -9.52
C TYR A 258 20.61 12.81 -10.91
N LYS A 259 19.84 12.51 -11.95
CA LYS A 259 20.09 12.93 -13.33
C LYS A 259 19.45 14.28 -13.64
N ILE A 260 18.24 14.47 -13.14
CA ILE A 260 17.51 15.72 -13.22
C ILE A 260 16.74 15.89 -11.91
N TYR A 261 16.49 17.14 -11.53
CA TYR A 261 15.67 17.46 -10.38
C TYR A 261 14.80 18.67 -10.69
N GLU A 262 13.77 18.86 -9.88
CA GLU A 262 13.02 20.11 -9.88
C GLU A 262 12.49 20.42 -8.49
N TYR A 263 12.43 21.72 -8.17
CA TYR A 263 11.79 22.18 -6.94
C TYR A 263 10.29 21.97 -7.01
N VAL A 264 9.73 21.52 -5.89
CA VAL A 264 8.29 21.25 -5.76
C VAL A 264 7.45 22.49 -6.09
N MET A 265 7.94 23.68 -5.75
CA MET A 265 7.29 24.96 -6.04
C MET A 265 7.12 25.26 -7.53
N LYS A 266 7.85 24.55 -8.42
CA LYS A 266 7.70 24.68 -9.87
C LYS A 266 6.77 23.64 -10.49
N PHE A 267 6.21 22.73 -9.70
CA PHE A 267 5.24 21.78 -10.22
C PHE A 267 3.94 22.52 -10.58
N GLU A 268 3.37 22.19 -11.73
CA GLU A 268 2.18 22.84 -12.25
C GLU A 268 0.94 22.22 -11.61
N LYS A 269 0.04 23.06 -11.08
CA LYS A 269 -1.23 22.60 -10.56
C LYS A 269 -2.12 22.12 -11.71
N MET A 270 -2.63 20.90 -11.63
CA MET A 270 -3.56 20.40 -12.63
C MET A 270 -4.98 20.95 -12.42
N GLU A 271 -5.66 21.34 -13.49
CA GLU A 271 -7.09 21.61 -13.48
C GLU A 271 -7.85 20.31 -13.22
N GLY A 272 -8.82 20.32 -12.29
CA GLY A 272 -9.58 19.12 -11.94
C GLY A 272 -8.88 18.19 -10.93
N GLY A 273 -8.21 18.76 -9.91
CA GLY A 273 -7.81 18.00 -8.72
C GLY A 273 -8.97 17.21 -8.09
N THR A 274 -8.67 16.32 -7.16
CA THR A 274 -9.72 15.47 -6.57
C THR A 274 -10.54 16.24 -5.52
N LYS A 275 -11.58 15.60 -4.99
CA LYS A 275 -12.39 16.15 -3.89
C LYS A 275 -11.50 16.62 -2.72
N ASN A 276 -10.52 15.80 -2.36
CA ASN A 276 -9.69 16.00 -1.16
C ASN A 276 -8.26 16.46 -1.43
N PHE A 277 -7.77 16.42 -2.68
CA PHE A 277 -6.37 16.72 -3.00
C PHE A 277 -6.25 17.73 -4.12
N ASP A 278 -5.25 18.60 -3.98
CA ASP A 278 -4.67 19.34 -5.09
C ASP A 278 -3.53 18.51 -5.69
N ILE A 279 -3.51 18.38 -7.01
CA ILE A 279 -2.47 17.61 -7.73
C ILE A 279 -1.56 18.58 -8.46
N TYR A 280 -0.25 18.40 -8.27
CA TYR A 280 0.79 19.14 -8.97
C TYR A 280 1.65 18.18 -9.78
N GLN A 281 2.03 18.56 -10.99
CA GLN A 281 2.75 17.71 -11.92
C GLN A 281 4.03 18.38 -12.42
N TYR A 282 5.06 17.58 -12.63
CA TYR A 282 6.26 17.97 -13.35
C TYR A 282 6.61 16.92 -14.40
N LYS A 283 6.73 17.37 -15.66
CA LYS A 283 7.20 16.56 -16.77
C LYS A 283 8.70 16.77 -16.95
N SER A 284 9.50 15.76 -16.61
CA SER A 284 10.95 15.87 -16.78
C SER A 284 11.37 15.63 -18.24
N LYS A 285 12.62 15.96 -18.56
CA LYS A 285 13.24 15.61 -19.85
C LYS A 285 13.82 14.19 -19.90
N LEU A 286 13.89 13.51 -18.75
CA LEU A 286 14.45 12.17 -18.61
C LEU A 286 13.55 11.14 -19.29
N THR A 287 14.13 10.31 -20.17
CA THR A 287 13.40 9.17 -20.76
C THR A 287 13.14 8.13 -19.69
N ILE A 288 11.90 7.64 -19.60
CA ILE A 288 11.56 6.57 -18.67
C ILE A 288 12.21 5.26 -19.13
N ALA A 289 12.78 4.50 -18.20
CA ALA A 289 13.40 3.20 -18.46
C ALA A 289 13.36 2.35 -17.19
N SER A 290 13.58 1.05 -17.34
CA SER A 290 13.67 0.15 -16.18
C SER A 290 14.75 0.64 -15.21
N GLY A 291 14.43 0.66 -13.92
CA GLY A 291 15.31 1.17 -12.86
C GLY A 291 15.15 2.67 -12.54
N VAL A 292 14.39 3.43 -13.34
CA VAL A 292 14.14 4.85 -13.05
C VAL A 292 13.27 5.02 -11.81
N GLN A 293 13.64 5.94 -10.91
CA GLN A 293 12.87 6.23 -9.71
C GLN A 293 12.95 7.71 -9.35
N ILE A 294 12.07 8.17 -8.46
CA ILE A 294 12.11 9.53 -7.93
C ILE A 294 12.14 9.54 -6.41
N ARG A 295 12.73 10.59 -5.85
CA ARG A 295 12.83 10.81 -4.40
C ARG A 295 12.41 12.22 -4.05
N PHE A 296 11.70 12.38 -2.93
CA PHE A 296 11.40 13.68 -2.33
C PHE A 296 12.46 14.01 -1.29
N LEU A 297 13.09 15.17 -1.41
CA LEU A 297 14.04 15.70 -0.43
C LEU A 297 13.51 17.01 0.14
N LYS A 298 13.65 17.17 1.45
CA LYS A 298 13.06 18.28 2.19
C LYS A 298 13.70 19.62 1.88
N ASP A 299 15.02 19.66 1.74
CA ASP A 299 15.79 20.88 1.52
C ASP A 299 17.01 20.63 0.61
N SER A 300 17.87 21.63 0.45
CA SER A 300 19.10 21.54 -0.36
C SER A 300 20.12 20.53 0.18
N GLY A 301 19.97 20.09 1.44
CA GLY A 301 20.69 18.98 2.03
C GLY A 301 20.23 17.66 1.43
N TYR A 302 21.19 16.82 1.05
CA TYR A 302 20.91 15.54 0.42
C TYR A 302 20.57 14.44 1.43
N ASP A 303 20.46 14.80 2.70
CA ASP A 303 20.43 13.85 3.82
C ASP A 303 18.99 13.51 4.23
N GLU A 304 18.06 14.45 4.11
CA GLU A 304 16.66 14.26 4.54
C GLU A 304 15.74 13.87 3.36
N LYS A 305 15.75 12.57 3.04
CA LYS A 305 14.85 11.94 2.06
C LYS A 305 13.53 11.54 2.73
N LEU A 306 12.43 12.18 2.32
CA LEU A 306 11.11 11.98 2.92
C LEU A 306 10.22 11.00 2.15
N ALA A 307 10.53 10.71 0.88
CA ALA A 307 9.84 9.69 0.09
C ALA A 307 10.75 9.13 -1.00
N GLU A 308 10.55 7.87 -1.38
CA GLU A 308 11.21 7.19 -2.50
C GLU A 308 10.24 6.23 -3.19
N THR A 309 10.10 6.37 -4.51
CA THR A 309 9.24 5.47 -5.30
C THR A 309 9.96 4.16 -5.58
N LYS A 310 9.19 3.10 -5.86
CA LYS A 310 9.76 1.89 -6.47
C LYS A 310 10.41 2.22 -7.83
N PRO A 311 11.45 1.49 -8.24
CA PRO A 311 11.99 1.60 -9.59
C PRO A 311 10.95 1.23 -10.65
N TRP A 312 10.98 1.95 -11.77
CA TRP A 312 10.15 1.68 -12.93
C TRP A 312 10.49 0.31 -13.51
N SER A 313 9.47 -0.46 -13.87
CA SER A 313 9.58 -1.80 -14.49
C SER A 313 9.24 -1.71 -15.97
#